data_AF-K6V8M3-F1
#
_entry.id   AF-K6V8M3-F1
#
_cell.length_a   1.000
_cell.length_b   1.000
_cell.length_c   1.000
_cell.angle_alpha   90.00
_cell.angle_beta   90.00
_cell.angle_gamma   90.00
#
_symmetry.space_group_name_H-M   'P 1'
#
loop_
_entity.id
_entity.type
_entity.pdbx_description
1 polymer ?
#
loop_
_entity_poly.entity_id
_entity_poly.type
_entity_poly.pdbx_seq_one_letter_code
_entity_poly.pdbx_strand_id
1 'polypeptide(L)'
;MELPTLTSIEAIIGRISALGFILADQNQIRSIANLVNTSYITVPEREWEYSVLNLRAQRANQDEGNGLRAVQTLRTSTVSAAEKIERVSGNENLHLRRKYEDDYVGAVKECVLENSNPWRKHGTMMARLVGRTVLSSLTENLIGIPLADLISQSLSGFGRRV
;
A
#
# COMPACT_ATOMS: atom_id res chain seq x y z
N MET A 1 -3.41 9.43 -20.61
CA MET A 1 -4.48 8.47 -20.27
C MET A 1 -3.91 7.66 -19.12
N GLU A 2 -4.18 8.10 -17.89
CA GLU A 2 -3.57 7.50 -16.70
C GLU A 2 -4.26 6.18 -16.39
N LEU A 3 -3.46 5.13 -16.25
CA LEU A 3 -3.84 3.87 -15.61
C LEU A 3 -4.49 4.15 -14.23
N PRO A 4 -5.25 3.21 -13.66
CA PRO A 4 -5.74 3.37 -12.29
C PRO A 4 -4.56 3.75 -11.41
N THR A 5 -4.65 4.87 -10.71
CA THR A 5 -3.62 5.15 -9.72
C THR A 5 -3.73 4.00 -8.73
N LEU A 6 -2.62 3.27 -8.55
CA LEU A 6 -2.56 2.17 -7.58
C LEU A 6 -3.05 2.66 -6.20
N THR A 7 -2.92 3.95 -5.94
CA THR A 7 -3.52 4.73 -4.87
C THR A 7 -5.03 4.51 -4.70
N SER A 8 -5.85 4.62 -5.76
CA SER A 8 -7.30 4.39 -5.71
C SER A 8 -7.66 2.94 -5.39
N ILE A 9 -6.93 1.99 -5.98
CA ILE A 9 -7.11 0.55 -5.69
C ILE A 9 -6.78 0.30 -4.21
N GLU A 10 -5.65 0.84 -3.72
CA GLU A 10 -5.24 0.70 -2.33
C GLU A 10 -6.23 1.34 -1.35
N ALA A 11 -6.86 2.45 -1.71
CA ALA A 11 -7.87 3.10 -0.89
C ALA A 11 -9.09 2.17 -0.66
N ILE A 12 -9.54 1.46 -1.70
CA ILE A 12 -10.63 0.47 -1.59
C ILE A 12 -10.20 -0.69 -0.68
N ILE A 13 -9.00 -1.24 -0.89
CA ILE A 13 -8.45 -2.32 -0.07
C ILE A 13 -8.28 -1.88 1.39
N GLY A 14 -7.85 -0.64 1.62
CA GLY A 14 -7.72 -0.03 2.94
C GLY A 14 -9.05 0.07 3.67
N ARG A 15 -10.13 0.45 2.98
CA ARG A 15 -11.48 0.47 3.56
C ARG A 15 -11.96 -0.92 3.95
N ILE A 16 -11.71 -1.94 3.11
CA ILE A 16 -12.03 -3.34 3.44
C ILE A 16 -11.26 -3.80 4.68
N SER A 17 -9.96 -3.47 4.74
CA SER A 17 -9.08 -3.78 5.88
C SER A 17 -9.54 -3.10 7.17
N ALA A 18 -10.01 -1.86 7.10
CA ALA A 18 -10.52 -1.10 8.25
C ALA A 18 -11.78 -1.73 8.85
N LEU A 19 -12.54 -2.48 8.05
CA LEU A 19 -13.68 -3.28 8.52
C LEU A 19 -13.28 -4.64 9.11
N GLY A 20 -11.98 -4.94 9.17
CA GLY A 20 -11.44 -6.20 9.70
C GLY A 20 -11.50 -7.36 8.70
N PHE A 21 -11.59 -7.06 7.40
CA PHE A 21 -11.62 -8.06 6.34
C PHE A 21 -10.34 -8.02 5.50
N ILE A 22 -9.96 -9.20 5.02
CA ILE A 22 -8.81 -9.39 4.15
C ILE A 22 -9.31 -10.01 2.86
N LEU A 23 -8.86 -9.51 1.70
CA LEU A 23 -9.19 -10.13 0.42
C LEU A 23 -8.81 -11.62 0.42
N ALA A 24 -9.66 -12.47 -0.16
CA ALA A 24 -9.41 -13.91 -0.17
C ALA A 24 -8.12 -14.27 -0.94
N ASP A 25 -7.89 -13.58 -2.06
CA ASP A 25 -6.79 -13.82 -2.99
C ASP A 25 -6.44 -12.56 -3.81
N GLN A 26 -5.32 -12.58 -4.52
CA GLN A 26 -4.86 -11.49 -5.37
C GLN A 26 -5.77 -11.23 -6.59
N ASN A 27 -6.58 -12.20 -7.02
CA ASN A 27 -7.51 -11.96 -8.14
C ASN A 27 -8.60 -10.95 -7.75
N GLN A 28 -8.91 -10.82 -6.46
CA GLN A 28 -9.81 -9.77 -5.98
C GLN A 28 -9.25 -8.36 -6.24
N ILE A 29 -7.93 -8.19 -6.20
CA ILE A 29 -7.26 -6.92 -6.57
C ILE A 29 -7.51 -6.60 -8.04
N ARG A 30 -7.44 -7.62 -8.91
CA ARG A 30 -7.75 -7.46 -10.35
C ARG A 30 -9.20 -7.07 -10.58
N SER A 31 -10.14 -7.63 -9.81
CA SER A 31 -11.56 -7.22 -9.88
C SER A 31 -11.76 -5.75 -9.49
N ILE A 32 -11.08 -5.29 -8.43
CA ILE A 32 -11.08 -3.88 -8.04
C ILE A 32 -10.49 -3.02 -9.16
N ALA A 33 -9.31 -3.40 -9.68
CA ALA A 33 -8.64 -2.68 -10.75
C ALA A 33 -9.51 -2.56 -12.01
N ASN A 34 -10.14 -3.65 -12.43
CA ASN A 34 -11.03 -3.67 -13.58
C ASN A 34 -12.19 -2.69 -13.38
N LEU A 35 -12.84 -2.70 -12.22
CA LEU A 35 -13.94 -1.77 -11.92
C LEU A 35 -13.48 -0.32 -12.02
N VAL A 36 -12.34 0.02 -11.41
CA VAL A 36 -11.76 1.37 -11.45
C VAL A 36 -11.52 1.81 -12.90
N ASN A 37 -10.97 0.91 -13.72
CA ASN A 37 -10.59 1.20 -15.10
C ASN A 37 -11.79 1.39 -16.01
N THR A 38 -12.80 0.55 -15.87
CA THR A 38 -13.96 0.54 -16.77
C THR A 38 -14.99 1.59 -16.38
N SER A 39 -15.12 1.91 -15.09
CA SER A 39 -16.27 2.66 -14.59
C SER A 39 -15.93 4.09 -14.17
N TYR A 40 -14.67 4.38 -13.87
CA TYR A 40 -14.28 5.67 -13.28
C TYR A 40 -13.20 6.40 -14.08
N ILE A 41 -12.20 5.71 -14.63
CA ILE A 41 -11.12 6.37 -15.39
C ILE A 41 -11.56 6.75 -16.80
N THR A 42 -12.27 5.84 -17.46
CA THR A 42 -12.63 5.97 -18.88
C THR A 42 -13.93 6.74 -19.08
N VAL A 43 -14.67 7.01 -17.99
CA VAL A 43 -15.97 7.67 -17.99
C VAL A 43 -15.83 9.07 -17.39
N PRO A 44 -16.34 10.14 -18.02
CA PRO A 44 -16.35 11.47 -17.44
C PRO A 44 -17.04 11.51 -16.06
N GLU A 45 -16.52 12.29 -15.10
CA GLU A 45 -17.02 12.32 -13.72
C GLU A 45 -18.53 12.60 -13.61
N ARG A 46 -19.05 13.47 -14.47
CA ARG A 46 -20.49 13.81 -14.53
C ARG A 46 -21.39 12.63 -14.92
N GLU A 47 -20.81 11.57 -15.48
CA GLU A 47 -21.47 10.35 -15.94
C GLU A 47 -21.17 9.16 -15.00
N TRP A 48 -20.55 9.40 -13.85
CA TRP A 48 -20.28 8.34 -12.89
C TRP A 48 -21.56 7.85 -12.22
N GLU A 49 -21.70 6.53 -12.19
CA GLU A 49 -22.80 5.83 -11.53
C GLU A 49 -22.30 4.92 -10.41
N TYR A 50 -23.20 4.62 -9.47
CA TYR A 50 -22.93 3.63 -8.43
C TYR A 50 -22.74 2.25 -9.04
N SER A 51 -21.55 1.70 -8.88
CA SER A 51 -21.23 0.34 -9.34
C SER A 51 -21.16 -0.63 -8.17
N VAL A 52 -21.74 -1.82 -8.35
CA VAL A 52 -21.67 -2.90 -7.36
C VAL A 52 -20.40 -3.70 -7.57
N LEU A 53 -19.60 -3.85 -6.51
CA LEU A 53 -18.40 -4.69 -6.51
C LEU A 53 -18.59 -5.88 -5.58
N ASN A 54 -18.62 -7.08 -6.16
CA ASN A 54 -18.70 -8.32 -5.39
C ASN A 54 -17.28 -8.87 -5.17
N LEU A 55 -16.84 -8.88 -3.91
CA LEU A 55 -15.51 -9.39 -3.53
C LEU A 55 -15.62 -10.57 -2.57
N ARG A 56 -14.67 -11.49 -2.69
CA ARG A 56 -14.45 -12.53 -1.69
C ARG A 56 -13.46 -12.01 -0.66
N ALA A 57 -13.88 -11.97 0.60
CA ALA A 57 -13.04 -11.58 1.72
C ALA A 57 -13.19 -12.56 2.89
N GLN A 58 -12.17 -12.60 3.73
CA GLN A 58 -12.10 -13.40 4.95
C GLN A 58 -12.02 -12.43 6.13
N ARG A 59 -12.73 -12.75 7.22
CA ARG A 59 -12.60 -11.99 8.46
C ARG A 59 -11.22 -12.27 9.07
N ALA A 60 -10.50 -11.21 9.42
CA ALA A 60 -9.21 -11.35 10.08
C ALA A 60 -9.38 -12.03 11.44
N ASN A 61 -8.49 -12.97 11.75
CA ASN A 61 -8.33 -13.45 13.13
C ASN A 61 -7.61 -12.39 14.00
N GLN A 62 -7.38 -12.69 15.29
CA GLN A 62 -6.80 -11.72 16.23
C GLN A 62 -5.37 -11.28 15.83
N ASP A 63 -4.51 -12.21 15.43
CA ASP A 63 -3.13 -11.92 15.03
C ASP A 63 -3.09 -11.16 13.70
N GLU A 64 -3.95 -11.54 12.76
CA GLU A 64 -4.15 -10.84 11.50
C GLU A 64 -4.69 -9.42 11.73
N GLY A 65 -5.56 -9.21 12.72
CA GLY A 65 -6.03 -7.88 13.12
C GLY A 65 -4.89 -6.99 13.62
N ASN A 66 -3.93 -7.54 14.37
CA ASN A 66 -2.70 -6.83 14.74
C ASN A 66 -1.84 -6.53 13.51
N GLY A 67 -1.71 -7.49 12.60
CA GLY A 67 -1.01 -7.31 11.33
C GLY A 67 -1.65 -6.24 10.44
N LEU A 68 -2.98 -6.18 10.37
CA LEU A 68 -3.72 -5.17 9.60
C LEU A 68 -3.44 -3.77 10.11
N ARG A 69 -3.29 -3.56 11.42
CA ARG A 69 -2.89 -2.27 11.99
C ARG A 69 -1.48 -1.85 11.55
N ALA A 70 -0.53 -2.79 11.56
CA ALA A 70 0.83 -2.54 11.09
C ALA A 70 0.89 -2.32 9.56
N VAL A 71 0.05 -2.99 8.77
CA VAL A 71 -0.09 -2.72 7.33
C VAL A 71 -0.77 -1.38 7.08
N GLN A 72 -1.71 -0.97 7.94
CA GLN A 72 -2.40 0.32 7.82
C GLN A 72 -1.46 1.51 8.01
N THR A 73 -0.49 1.44 8.92
CA THR A 73 0.51 2.51 9.09
C THR A 73 1.40 2.62 7.85
N LEU A 74 1.89 1.50 7.32
CA LEU A 74 2.61 1.45 6.04
C LEU A 74 1.78 2.02 4.88
N ARG A 75 0.49 1.65 4.81
CA ARG A 75 -0.43 2.13 3.78
C ARG A 75 -0.52 3.65 3.78
N THR A 76 -0.73 4.26 4.93
CA THR A 76 -0.84 5.72 5.05
C THR A 76 0.42 6.41 4.53
N SER A 77 1.59 5.91 4.91
CA SER A 77 2.88 6.47 4.45
C SER A 77 3.08 6.31 2.95
N THR A 78 2.81 5.13 2.39
CA THR A 78 2.96 4.85 0.95
C THR A 78 1.98 5.66 0.10
N VAL A 79 0.71 5.72 0.48
CA VAL A 79 -0.33 6.47 -0.26
C VAL A 79 -0.03 7.98 -0.21
N SER A 80 0.35 8.52 0.96
CA SER A 80 0.71 9.94 1.07
C SER A 80 1.94 10.30 0.26
N ALA A 81 2.95 9.42 0.21
CA ALA A 81 4.13 9.62 -0.61
C ALA A 81 3.79 9.59 -2.11
N ALA A 82 2.92 8.68 -2.54
CA ALA A 82 2.45 8.60 -3.91
C ALA A 82 1.81 9.92 -4.37
N GLU A 83 0.85 10.43 -3.60
CA GLU A 83 0.18 11.70 -3.94
C GLU A 83 1.15 12.88 -4.02
N LYS A 84 2.14 12.95 -3.13
CA LYS A 84 3.14 14.04 -3.13
C LYS A 84 4.08 13.94 -4.34
N ILE A 85 4.58 12.74 -4.63
CA ILE A 85 5.52 12.47 -5.72
C ILE A 85 4.84 12.66 -7.09
N GLU A 86 3.59 12.22 -7.24
CA GLU A 86 2.79 12.42 -8.44
C GLU A 86 2.58 13.92 -8.73
N ARG A 87 2.26 14.73 -7.71
CA ARG A 87 2.07 16.19 -7.88
C ARG A 87 3.31 16.95 -8.34
N VAL A 88 4.50 16.40 -8.09
CA VAL A 88 5.78 17.03 -8.48
C VAL A 88 6.45 16.29 -9.62
N SER A 89 5.73 15.40 -10.31
CA SER A 89 6.27 14.62 -11.42
C SER A 89 6.52 15.51 -12.65
N GLY A 90 7.79 15.91 -12.83
CA GLY A 90 8.29 16.74 -13.92
C GLY A 90 9.77 17.08 -13.71
N ASN A 91 10.52 17.30 -14.80
CA ASN A 91 11.98 17.52 -14.73
C ASN A 91 12.38 18.76 -13.91
N GLU A 92 11.48 19.71 -13.71
CA GLU A 92 11.76 20.96 -12.99
C GLU A 92 11.78 20.81 -11.46
N ASN A 93 11.30 19.68 -10.91
CA ASN A 93 11.15 19.47 -9.47
C ASN A 93 11.92 18.26 -8.92
N LEU A 94 12.98 17.83 -9.60
CA LEU A 94 13.75 16.63 -9.23
C LEU A 94 14.27 16.64 -7.78
N HIS A 95 14.72 17.79 -7.28
CA HIS A 95 15.17 17.93 -5.89
C HIS A 95 14.03 17.69 -4.88
N LEU A 96 12.84 18.21 -5.18
CA LEU A 96 11.67 18.06 -4.32
C LEU A 96 11.14 16.64 -4.35
N ARG A 97 11.11 16.02 -5.54
CA ARG A 97 10.82 14.60 -5.71
C ARG A 97 11.76 13.75 -4.85
N ARG A 98 13.07 13.99 -4.94
CA ARG A 98 14.06 13.21 -4.19
C ARG A 98 13.86 13.32 -2.68
N LYS A 99 13.56 14.53 -2.20
CA LYS A 99 13.21 14.75 -0.79
C LYS A 99 12.02 13.89 -0.36
N TYR A 100 10.95 13.83 -1.15
CA TYR A 100 9.78 12.99 -0.83
C TYR A 100 10.07 11.49 -0.87
N GLU A 101 10.93 11.04 -1.79
CA GLU A 101 11.40 9.65 -1.81
C GLU A 101 12.18 9.31 -0.53
N ASP A 102 13.09 10.19 -0.10
CA ASP A 102 13.88 9.99 1.12
C ASP A 102 13.00 10.03 2.38
N ASP A 103 12.07 11.00 2.47
CA ASP A 103 11.08 11.12 3.55
C ASP A 103 10.21 9.85 3.63
N TYR A 104 9.82 9.29 2.47
CA TYR A 104 9.06 8.05 2.39
C TYR A 104 9.84 6.84 2.90
N VAL A 105 11.09 6.68 2.50
CA VAL A 105 11.97 5.60 3.01
C VAL A 105 12.13 5.70 4.52
N GLY A 106 12.29 6.92 5.05
CA GLY A 106 12.33 7.19 6.49
C GLY A 106 11.05 6.76 7.19
N ALA A 107 9.89 7.18 6.67
CA ALA A 107 8.58 6.86 7.23
C ALA A 107 8.28 5.35 7.22
N VAL A 108 8.65 4.62 6.15
CA VAL A 108 8.51 3.16 6.10
C VAL A 108 9.34 2.49 7.20
N LYS A 109 10.60 2.92 7.36
CA LYS A 109 11.49 2.39 8.41
C LYS A 109 10.89 2.60 9.80
N GLU A 110 10.41 3.82 10.09
CA GLU A 110 9.76 4.16 11.35
C GLU A 110 8.52 3.30 11.60
N CYS A 111 7.61 3.20 10.62
CA CYS A 111 6.39 2.37 10.69
C CYS A 111 6.70 0.91 11.02
N VAL A 112 7.73 0.34 10.39
CA VAL A 112 8.16 -1.06 10.61
C VAL A 112 8.77 -1.24 11.99
N LEU A 113 9.56 -0.27 12.47
CA LEU A 113 10.23 -0.35 13.78
C LEU A 113 9.24 -0.18 14.94
N GLU A 114 8.35 0.81 14.87
CA GLU A 114 7.31 1.04 15.88
C GLU A 114 6.39 -0.17 16.04
N ASN A 115 6.13 -0.88 14.95
CA ASN A 115 5.28 -2.07 14.92
C ASN A 115 6.09 -3.36 14.68
N SER A 116 7.34 -3.42 15.14
CA SER A 116 8.28 -4.50 14.80
C SER A 116 7.84 -5.91 15.21
N ASN A 117 7.01 -6.02 16.25
CA ASN A 117 6.58 -7.31 16.80
C ASN A 117 5.80 -8.18 15.77
N PRO A 118 4.72 -7.70 15.13
CA PRO A 118 4.08 -8.38 14.00
C PRO A 118 5.07 -8.81 12.89
N TRP A 119 5.98 -7.93 12.49
CA TRP A 119 6.92 -8.19 11.40
C TRP A 119 7.94 -9.29 11.75
N ARG A 120 8.45 -9.29 12.99
CA ARG A 120 9.46 -10.25 13.46
C ARG A 120 8.88 -11.60 13.81
N LYS A 121 7.74 -11.63 14.52
CA LYS A 121 7.13 -12.88 14.99
C LYS A 121 6.30 -13.58 13.91
N HIS A 122 5.72 -12.82 12.99
CA HIS A 122 4.76 -13.34 12.02
C HIS A 122 5.10 -12.93 10.58
N GLY A 123 6.38 -12.97 10.19
CA GLY A 123 6.86 -12.52 8.88
C GLY A 123 6.07 -13.08 7.68
N THR A 124 5.78 -14.39 7.67
CA THR A 124 4.98 -15.03 6.61
C THR A 124 3.54 -14.52 6.55
N MET A 125 2.91 -14.29 7.70
CA MET A 125 1.57 -13.71 7.76
C MET A 125 1.59 -12.27 7.24
N MET A 126 2.57 -11.47 7.66
CA MET A 126 2.71 -10.09 7.21
C MET A 126 2.97 -10.00 5.71
N ALA A 127 3.83 -10.86 5.16
CA ALA A 127 4.05 -10.95 3.72
C ALA A 127 2.77 -11.30 2.97
N ARG A 128 1.93 -12.19 3.52
CA ARG A 128 0.62 -12.52 2.94
C ARG A 128 -0.35 -11.34 3.00
N LEU A 129 -0.39 -10.60 4.10
CA LEU A 129 -1.24 -9.41 4.24
C LEU A 129 -0.84 -8.34 3.23
N VAL A 130 0.46 -8.02 3.13
CA VAL A 130 0.99 -7.08 2.12
C VAL A 130 0.76 -7.60 0.70
N GLY A 131 0.90 -8.91 0.46
CA GLY A 131 0.62 -9.52 -0.84
C GLY A 131 -0.86 -9.44 -1.27
N ARG A 132 -1.77 -9.07 -0.36
CA ARG A 132 -3.19 -8.83 -0.63
C ARG A 132 -3.52 -7.33 -0.74
N THR A 133 -2.49 -6.50 -0.89
CA THR A 133 -2.58 -5.05 -1.18
C THR A 133 -1.79 -4.71 -2.44
N VAL A 134 -1.80 -3.45 -2.86
CA VAL A 134 -0.93 -2.97 -3.96
C VAL A 134 0.26 -2.15 -3.46
N LEU A 135 0.53 -2.17 -2.14
CA LEU A 135 1.60 -1.39 -1.51
C LEU A 135 2.98 -1.73 -2.07
N SER A 136 3.26 -2.99 -2.38
CA SER A 136 4.56 -3.37 -2.97
C SER A 136 4.77 -2.70 -4.33
N SER A 137 3.75 -2.75 -5.20
CA SER A 137 3.81 -2.12 -6.52
C SER A 137 3.87 -0.60 -6.43
N LEU A 138 3.15 0.03 -5.48
CA LEU A 138 3.28 1.46 -5.21
C LEU A 138 4.71 1.80 -4.80
N THR A 139 5.27 1.08 -3.83
CA THR A 139 6.64 1.31 -3.34
C THR A 139 7.65 1.22 -4.47
N GLU A 140 7.59 0.15 -5.27
CA GLU A 140 8.50 -0.07 -6.39
C GLU A 140 8.38 1.02 -7.46
N ASN A 141 7.16 1.49 -7.76
CA ASN A 141 6.95 2.59 -8.70
C ASN A 141 7.45 3.95 -8.18
N LEU A 142 7.42 4.17 -6.87
CA LEU A 142 7.86 5.44 -6.29
C LEU A 142 9.38 5.57 -6.25
N ILE A 143 10.07 4.52 -5.81
CA ILE A 143 11.50 4.59 -5.48
C ILE A 143 12.37 3.50 -6.13
N GLY A 144 11.78 2.59 -6.92
CA GLY A 144 12.52 1.52 -7.61
C GLY A 144 13.06 0.42 -6.70
N ILE A 145 12.58 0.31 -5.46
CA ILE A 145 13.02 -0.68 -4.47
C ILE A 145 11.81 -1.51 -4.00
N PRO A 146 11.91 -2.85 -3.95
CA PRO A 146 10.85 -3.68 -3.40
C PRO A 146 10.54 -3.36 -1.93
N LEU A 147 9.26 -3.26 -1.58
CA LEU A 147 8.84 -3.00 -0.19
C LEU A 147 9.38 -4.04 0.81
N ALA A 148 9.47 -5.30 0.39
CA ALA A 148 10.02 -6.38 1.20
C ALA A 148 11.48 -6.11 1.62
N ASP A 149 12.28 -5.51 0.72
CA ASP A 149 13.68 -5.19 0.99
C ASP A 149 13.78 -4.03 1.99
N LEU A 150 12.94 -3.01 1.85
CA LEU A 150 12.85 -1.92 2.84
C LEU A 150 12.48 -2.45 4.23
N ILE A 151 11.50 -3.35 4.32
CA ILE A 151 11.10 -3.97 5.60
C ILE A 151 12.28 -4.77 6.19
N SER A 152 12.93 -5.61 5.37
CA SER A 152 14.07 -6.42 5.79
C SER A 152 15.26 -5.58 6.28
N GLN A 153 15.61 -4.51 5.55
CA GLN A 153 16.65 -3.56 5.94
C GLN A 153 16.31 -2.84 7.24
N SER A 154 15.04 -2.45 7.42
CA SER A 154 14.56 -1.80 8.65
C SER A 154 14.74 -2.72 9.87
N LEU A 155 14.40 -4.00 9.72
CA LEU A 155 14.47 -4.97 10.81
C LEU A 155 15.90 -5.40 11.13
N SER A 156 16.77 -5.54 10.13
CA SER A 156 18.17 -5.94 10.30
C SER A 156 19.05 -4.83 10.89
N GLY A 157 18.77 -3.56 10.59
CA GLY A 157 19.48 -2.41 11.16
C GLY A 157 19.36 -2.27 12.69
N PHE A 158 18.33 -2.87 13.29
CA PHE A 158 18.11 -2.86 14.74
C PHE A 158 19.05 -3.81 15.51
N GLY A 159 19.61 -4.83 14.85
CA GLY A 159 20.54 -5.78 15.48
C GLY A 159 22.00 -5.29 15.57
N ARG A 160 22.32 -4.13 14.96
CA ARG A 160 23.68 -3.58 14.88
C ARG A 160 23.95 -2.42 15.85
N ARG A 161 22.98 -2.07 16.70
CA ARG A 161 23.19 -1.20 17.86
C ARG A 161 23.18 -2.06 19.12
N VAL A 162 24.33 -2.69 19.39
CA VAL A 162 24.74 -3.16 20.72
C VAL A 162 26.03 -2.43 21.05
#